data_AF-A0A3A3FS51-F1
#
_entry.id   AF-A0A3A3FS51-F1
#
_cell.length_a   1.000
_cell.length_b   1.000
_cell.length_c   1.000
_cell.angle_alpha   90.00
_cell.angle_beta   90.00
_cell.angle_gamma   90.00
#
_symmetry.space_group_name_H-M   'P 1'
#
loop_
_entity.id
_entity.type
_entity.pdbx_description
1 polymer ?
#
loop_
_entity_poly.entity_id
_entity_poly.type
_entity_poly.pdbx_seq_one_letter_code
_entity_poly.pdbx_strand_id
1 'polypeptide(L)'
;MCFCIWTLRMKRSPLKRKTPMNRGAKSLKAAGFASDRKQEHKLALKSGTKRLRSRKVPPTLEEREWMSFVASFGCVVCWLQKKVKSPCAVHHIVEGGQRKGHMWTIGLCDPGHHQGAPTGSEKISRHPWKKRFEAEYGTEYELHSYLVEQRKLLDGKGK
;
A
#
# COMPACT_ATOMS: atom_id res chain seq x y z
N MET A 1 -3.98 -56.10 -36.10
CA MET A 1 -4.55 -54.95 -35.37
C MET A 1 -5.02 -53.92 -36.40
N CYS A 2 -6.34 -53.92 -36.66
CA CYS A 2 -7.04 -52.89 -37.41
C CYS A 2 -7.06 -51.58 -36.62
N PHE A 3 -6.94 -50.44 -37.30
CA PHE A 3 -7.89 -49.31 -37.19
C PHE A 3 -7.50 -48.24 -38.23
N CYS A 4 -7.91 -48.44 -39.49
CA CYS A 4 -8.04 -47.37 -40.47
C CYS A 4 -9.31 -46.60 -40.15
N ILE A 5 -9.18 -45.35 -39.70
CA ILE A 5 -10.35 -44.47 -39.52
C ILE A 5 -10.67 -43.81 -40.86
N TRP A 6 -11.94 -43.98 -41.21
CA TRP A 6 -12.56 -43.83 -42.50
C TRP A 6 -12.86 -42.36 -42.84
N THR A 7 -12.49 -41.95 -44.06
CA THR A 7 -12.97 -40.74 -44.70
C THR A 7 -14.41 -40.95 -45.20
N LEU A 8 -15.35 -40.07 -44.83
CA LEU A 8 -16.43 -39.53 -45.68
C LEU A 8 -17.48 -38.80 -44.83
N ARG A 9 -17.63 -37.48 -45.03
CA ARG A 9 -18.91 -36.83 -44.74
C ARG A 9 -19.25 -35.88 -45.88
N MET A 10 -20.17 -36.38 -46.70
CA MET A 10 -20.66 -35.79 -47.93
C MET A 10 -21.44 -34.48 -47.72
N LYS A 11 -21.10 -33.52 -48.58
CA LYS A 11 -21.91 -32.49 -49.25
C LYS A 11 -23.39 -32.38 -48.82
N ARG A 12 -23.78 -31.22 -48.29
CA ARG A 12 -25.17 -30.73 -48.39
C ARG A 12 -25.20 -29.51 -49.31
N SER A 13 -25.89 -29.70 -50.43
CA SER A 13 -26.11 -28.74 -51.51
C SER A 13 -27.00 -27.55 -51.09
N PRO A 14 -26.90 -26.40 -51.78
CA PRO A 14 -27.51 -25.16 -51.35
C PRO A 14 -29.00 -25.10 -51.71
N LEU A 15 -29.86 -24.71 -50.76
CA LEU A 15 -31.24 -24.36 -51.07
C LEU A 15 -31.35 -22.86 -51.39
N LYS A 16 -31.69 -22.63 -52.66
CA LYS A 16 -31.87 -21.35 -53.34
C LYS A 16 -32.98 -20.53 -52.67
N ARG A 17 -32.71 -19.26 -52.37
CA ARG A 17 -33.76 -18.27 -52.13
C ARG A 17 -34.39 -17.90 -53.48
N LYS A 18 -35.72 -17.98 -53.54
CA LYS A 18 -36.57 -17.64 -54.69
C LYS A 18 -37.20 -16.28 -54.43
N THR A 19 -36.66 -15.22 -55.02
CA THR A 19 -37.44 -14.12 -55.61
C THR A 19 -36.52 -13.21 -56.43
N PRO A 20 -37.05 -12.62 -57.52
CA PRO A 20 -36.25 -12.23 -58.68
C PRO A 20 -35.66 -10.81 -58.58
N MET A 21 -34.52 -10.67 -59.25
CA MET A 21 -33.82 -9.42 -59.51
C MET A 21 -34.63 -8.57 -60.50
N ASN A 22 -34.81 -7.27 -60.22
CA ASN A 22 -35.10 -6.31 -61.28
C ASN A 22 -33.85 -5.47 -61.58
N ARG A 23 -33.65 -5.25 -62.87
CA ARG A 23 -32.41 -4.95 -63.59
C ARG A 23 -32.31 -3.47 -63.95
N GLY A 24 -31.09 -3.01 -64.22
CA GLY A 24 -30.80 -1.81 -65.01
C GLY A 24 -30.49 -0.58 -64.16
N ALA A 25 -29.20 -0.24 -64.00
CA ALA A 25 -28.47 0.72 -64.84
C ALA A 25 -29.01 2.16 -64.65
N LYS A 26 -28.21 3.13 -64.21
CA LYS A 26 -27.03 3.66 -64.90
C LYS A 26 -26.08 4.35 -63.90
N SER A 27 -24.78 4.22 -64.15
CA SER A 27 -23.70 4.93 -63.45
C SER A 27 -23.84 6.45 -63.62
N LEU A 28 -23.52 7.24 -62.60
CA LEU A 28 -22.84 8.54 -62.79
C LEU A 28 -21.96 8.90 -61.57
N LYS A 29 -20.65 8.88 -61.84
CA LYS A 29 -19.54 9.73 -61.39
C LYS A 29 -19.19 9.83 -59.89
N ALA A 30 -17.98 9.35 -59.61
CA ALA A 30 -17.19 9.72 -58.46
C ALA A 30 -16.90 11.23 -58.46
N ALA A 31 -17.17 11.87 -57.32
CA ALA A 31 -16.50 13.09 -56.88
C ALA A 31 -16.05 12.80 -55.45
N GLY A 32 -14.73 12.73 -55.25
CA GLY A 32 -14.15 12.35 -53.98
C GLY A 32 -14.39 13.39 -52.89
N PHE A 33 -14.39 12.94 -51.64
CA PHE A 33 -13.95 13.76 -50.52
C PHE A 33 -13.06 12.92 -49.62
N ALA A 34 -11.85 13.42 -49.46
CA ALA A 34 -10.83 12.88 -48.60
C ALA A 34 -11.27 12.92 -47.13
N SER A 35 -10.67 12.01 -46.37
CA SER A 35 -10.86 11.72 -44.96
C SER A 35 -10.88 12.93 -44.02
N ASP A 36 -11.98 13.12 -43.29
CA ASP A 36 -12.00 13.84 -42.01
C ASP A 36 -12.08 12.85 -40.85
N ARG A 37 -11.01 12.07 -40.65
CA ARG A 37 -10.83 11.19 -39.48
C ARG A 37 -10.06 11.93 -38.38
N LYS A 38 -10.50 13.12 -38.00
CA LYS A 38 -9.74 13.94 -37.02
C LYS A 38 -10.61 14.83 -36.14
N GLN A 39 -11.74 14.34 -35.62
CA GLN A 39 -12.46 15.12 -34.61
C GLN A 39 -13.22 14.37 -33.52
N GLU A 40 -12.84 13.14 -33.16
CA GLU A 40 -13.55 12.38 -32.10
C GLU A 40 -12.70 12.04 -30.86
N HIS A 41 -11.45 12.54 -30.74
CA HIS A 41 -10.57 12.19 -29.62
C HIS A 41 -10.10 13.39 -28.75
N LYS A 42 -10.97 14.39 -28.54
CA LYS A 42 -10.65 15.56 -27.70
C LYS A 42 -11.61 15.87 -26.56
N LEU A 43 -12.57 14.99 -26.23
CA LEU A 43 -13.59 15.28 -25.21
C LEU A 43 -13.58 14.39 -23.95
N ALA A 44 -12.51 13.63 -23.68
CA ALA A 44 -12.47 12.81 -22.47
C ALA A 44 -11.07 12.71 -21.85
N LEU A 45 -10.56 13.80 -21.26
CA LEU A 45 -9.58 13.75 -20.15
C LEU A 45 -9.37 15.14 -19.51
N LYS A 46 -10.43 15.73 -18.95
CA LYS A 46 -10.30 16.95 -18.11
C LYS A 46 -11.03 16.79 -16.80
N SER A 47 -10.57 15.85 -15.97
CA SER A 47 -10.83 15.89 -14.53
C SER A 47 -9.58 15.45 -13.79
N GLY A 48 -8.58 16.34 -13.78
CA GLY A 48 -7.55 16.26 -12.75
C GLY A 48 -8.21 16.49 -11.40
N THR A 49 -8.67 15.43 -10.75
CA THR A 49 -9.08 15.49 -9.35
C THR A 49 -7.85 15.87 -8.56
N LYS A 50 -7.80 17.12 -8.08
CA LYS A 50 -6.77 17.52 -7.11
C LYS A 50 -6.85 16.53 -5.96
N ARG A 51 -5.79 15.73 -5.74
CA ARG A 51 -5.67 14.88 -4.56
C ARG A 51 -5.83 15.77 -3.33
N LEU A 52 -6.97 15.68 -2.66
CA LEU A 52 -7.18 16.29 -1.36
C LEU A 52 -6.15 15.67 -0.41
N ARG A 53 -5.30 16.51 0.19
CA ARG A 53 -4.38 16.04 1.23
C ARG A 53 -5.22 15.51 2.38
N SER A 54 -4.94 14.31 2.85
CA SER A 54 -5.62 13.76 4.02
C SER A 54 -5.47 14.74 5.19
N ARG A 55 -6.59 15.12 5.79
CA ARG A 55 -6.60 15.97 6.99
C ARG A 55 -5.87 15.22 8.10
N LYS A 56 -4.94 15.90 8.80
CA LYS A 56 -4.34 15.34 10.03
C LYS A 56 -5.47 15.17 11.05
N VAL A 57 -5.77 13.91 11.37
CA VAL A 57 -6.76 13.56 12.38
C VAL A 57 -6.13 13.78 13.77
N PRO A 58 -6.79 14.51 14.68
CA PRO A 58 -6.31 14.62 16.05
C PRO A 58 -6.45 13.28 16.77
N PRO A 59 -5.55 12.95 17.71
CA PRO A 59 -5.63 11.68 18.43
C PRO A 59 -6.87 11.62 19.34
N THR A 60 -7.48 10.43 19.45
CA THR A 60 -8.55 10.15 20.40
C THR A 60 -8.05 10.23 21.86
N LEU A 61 -8.94 10.09 22.85
CA LEU A 61 -8.53 10.01 24.25
C LEU A 61 -7.60 8.80 24.49
N GLU A 62 -8.02 7.61 24.03
CA GLU A 62 -7.24 6.38 24.17
C GLU A 62 -5.88 6.46 23.47
N GLU A 63 -5.81 7.06 22.28
CA GLU A 63 -4.55 7.27 21.56
C GLU A 63 -3.61 8.22 22.31
N ARG A 64 -4.14 9.26 22.94
CA ARG A 64 -3.36 10.18 23.78
C ARG A 64 -2.82 9.47 25.02
N GLU A 65 -3.65 8.66 25.68
CA GLU A 65 -3.24 7.87 26.84
C GLU A 65 -2.18 6.84 26.48
N TRP A 66 -2.32 6.16 25.34
CA TRP A 66 -1.31 5.26 24.82
C TRP A 66 0.02 5.98 24.57
N MET A 67 0.01 7.09 23.83
CA MET A 67 1.24 7.85 23.57
C MET A 67 1.85 8.44 24.84
N SER A 68 1.03 8.86 25.81
CA SER A 68 1.47 9.32 27.13
C SER A 68 2.15 8.20 27.92
N PHE A 69 1.58 6.99 27.89
CA PHE A 69 2.20 5.80 28.47
C PHE A 69 3.54 5.51 27.81
N VAL A 70 3.62 5.51 26.47
CA VAL A 70 4.88 5.26 25.74
C VAL A 70 5.95 6.28 26.12
N ALA A 71 5.60 7.58 26.16
CA ALA A 71 6.52 8.64 26.57
C ALA A 71 6.98 8.48 28.03
N SER A 72 6.07 8.04 28.91
CA SER A 72 6.35 7.82 30.33
C SER A 72 7.15 6.56 30.60
N PHE A 73 7.02 5.53 29.75
CA PHE A 73 7.80 4.30 29.83
C PHE A 73 9.28 4.58 29.53
N GLY A 74 9.55 5.39 28.51
CA GLY A 74 10.89 5.71 28.06
C GLY A 74 11.35 4.86 26.88
N CYS A 75 12.66 4.86 26.63
CA CYS A 75 13.20 4.09 25.51
C CYS A 75 13.10 2.58 25.75
N VAL A 76 12.29 1.90 24.93
CA VAL A 76 12.06 0.45 25.04
C VAL A 76 13.35 -0.36 24.86
N VAL A 77 14.24 0.07 23.96
CA VAL A 77 15.53 -0.60 23.74
C VAL A 77 16.45 -0.45 24.94
N CYS A 78 16.58 0.76 25.51
CA CYS A 78 17.37 0.98 26.72
C CYS A 78 16.86 0.13 27.90
N TRP A 79 15.55 -0.01 28.02
CA TRP A 79 14.93 -0.85 29.03
C TRP A 79 15.23 -2.34 28.81
N LEU A 80 15.09 -2.84 27.57
CA LEU A 80 15.33 -4.25 27.28
C LEU A 80 16.80 -4.63 27.47
N GLN A 81 17.74 -3.80 27.00
CA GLN A 81 19.17 -4.09 27.08
C GLN A 81 19.77 -3.88 28.48
N LYS A 82 19.44 -2.75 29.11
CA LYS A 82 20.17 -2.26 30.30
C LYS A 82 19.26 -1.99 31.51
N LYS A 83 17.96 -2.28 31.41
CA LYS A 83 16.95 -2.05 32.48
C LYS A 83 16.95 -0.62 33.04
N VAL A 84 17.33 0.34 32.20
CA VAL A 84 17.37 1.76 32.55
C VAL A 84 16.29 2.54 31.85
N LYS A 85 15.61 3.38 32.62
CA LYS A 85 14.65 4.34 32.11
C LYS A 85 15.40 5.50 31.46
N SER A 86 15.19 5.68 30.16
CA SER A 86 15.75 6.79 29.39
C SER A 86 14.59 7.64 28.84
N PRO A 87 14.68 8.98 28.87
CA PRO A 87 13.75 9.84 28.14
C PRO A 87 13.65 9.40 26.67
N CYS A 88 12.45 9.51 26.11
CA CYS A 88 12.20 9.12 24.73
C CYS A 88 11.27 10.06 24.00
N ALA A 89 11.41 10.10 22.68
CA ALA A 89 10.40 10.59 21.78
C ALA A 89 9.49 9.43 21.33
N VAL A 90 8.21 9.76 21.09
CA VAL A 90 7.24 8.80 20.54
C VAL A 90 7.52 8.64 19.04
N HIS A 91 7.88 7.43 18.65
CA HIS A 91 8.18 7.05 17.27
C HIS A 91 6.99 6.30 16.66
N HIS A 92 6.47 6.78 15.53
CA HIS A 92 5.40 6.09 14.78
C HIS A 92 5.96 5.01 13.87
N ILE A 93 5.40 3.80 13.95
CA ILE A 93 5.74 2.72 13.03
C ILE A 93 5.21 3.08 11.63
N VAL A 94 6.10 2.98 10.64
CA VAL A 94 5.82 3.29 9.24
C VAL A 94 5.96 2.02 8.40
N GLU A 95 4.91 1.72 7.64
CA GLU A 95 4.82 0.58 6.73
C GLU A 95 4.40 1.09 5.34
N GLY A 96 5.08 0.64 4.28
CA GLY A 96 4.79 1.12 2.92
C GLY A 96 4.91 2.64 2.73
N GLY A 97 5.71 3.32 3.56
CA GLY A 97 5.85 4.78 3.54
C GLY A 97 4.70 5.54 4.21
N GLN A 98 3.77 4.85 4.87
CA GLN A 98 2.64 5.45 5.60
C GLN A 98 2.71 5.10 7.09
N ARG A 99 2.30 6.05 7.95
CA ARG A 99 2.16 5.81 9.40
C ARG A 99 0.95 4.92 9.64
N LYS A 100 1.08 3.87 10.46
CA LYS A 100 -0.08 3.00 10.78
C LYS A 100 -1.14 3.69 11.64
N GLY A 101 -0.74 4.55 12.58
CA GLY A 101 -1.66 5.26 13.47
C GLY A 101 -1.01 5.60 14.82
N HIS A 102 -1.73 6.28 15.71
CA HIS A 102 -1.19 6.69 17.01
C HIS A 102 -0.99 5.50 17.97
N MET A 103 -1.83 4.48 17.87
CA MET A 103 -1.70 3.22 18.63
C MET A 103 -0.47 2.40 18.25
N TRP A 104 0.12 2.64 17.08
CA TRP A 104 1.30 1.92 16.58
C TRP A 104 2.55 2.77 16.77
N THR A 105 2.91 2.98 18.03
CA THR A 105 4.04 3.81 18.43
C THR A 105 4.92 3.14 19.49
N ILE A 106 6.23 3.43 19.43
CA ILE A 106 7.23 2.96 20.39
C ILE A 106 8.05 4.13 20.94
N GLY A 107 8.60 3.98 22.15
CA GLY A 107 9.44 5.00 22.78
C GLY A 107 10.91 4.77 22.43
N LEU A 108 11.57 5.74 21.81
CA LEU A 108 13.00 5.67 21.46
C LEU A 108 13.76 6.93 21.93
N CYS A 109 14.97 6.77 22.45
CA CYS A 109 15.76 7.87 22.99
C CYS A 109 16.48 8.69 21.91
N ASP A 110 16.61 9.98 22.18
CA ASP A 110 17.37 10.95 21.38
C ASP A 110 18.35 11.70 22.29
N PRO A 111 19.64 11.80 21.92
CA PRO A 111 20.31 11.08 20.84
C PRO A 111 20.49 9.58 21.17
N GLY A 112 20.36 8.71 20.17
CA GLY A 112 20.54 7.27 20.37
C GLY A 112 19.69 6.41 19.47
N HIS A 113 18.71 5.71 20.06
CA HIS A 113 17.93 4.68 19.38
C HIS A 113 16.88 5.25 18.42
N HIS A 114 16.46 6.51 18.56
CA HIS A 114 15.56 7.14 17.60
C HIS A 114 16.34 7.79 16.46
N GLN A 115 17.12 8.83 16.76
CA GLN A 115 17.96 9.56 15.81
C GLN A 115 19.35 9.85 16.39
N GLY A 116 20.33 10.04 15.49
CA GLY A 116 21.62 10.66 15.82
C GLY A 116 22.42 9.94 16.91
N ALA A 117 22.58 8.62 16.83
CA ALA A 117 23.43 7.88 17.76
C ALA A 117 24.83 8.51 17.82
N PRO A 118 25.34 8.82 19.02
CA PRO A 118 26.66 9.42 19.16
C PRO A 118 27.75 8.54 18.55
N THR A 119 28.74 9.17 17.90
CA THR A 119 29.92 8.46 17.36
C THR A 119 30.62 7.69 18.47
N GLY A 120 30.91 6.41 18.22
CA GLY A 120 31.56 5.52 19.19
C GLY A 120 30.61 4.94 20.25
N SER A 121 29.31 5.26 20.21
CA SER A 121 28.33 4.58 21.07
C SER A 121 27.91 3.23 20.49
N GLU A 122 27.57 2.29 21.37
CA GLU A 122 26.99 0.98 21.01
C GLU A 122 25.54 1.09 20.47
N LYS A 123 24.95 2.29 20.49
CA LYS A 123 23.56 2.50 20.10
C LYS A 123 23.46 2.56 18.58
N ILE A 124 22.54 1.80 18.01
CA ILE A 124 22.16 1.90 16.60
C ILE A 124 20.89 2.74 16.52
N SER A 125 20.93 3.85 15.78
CA SER A 125 19.71 4.64 15.56
C SER A 125 18.75 3.95 14.61
N ARG A 126 17.46 4.03 14.94
CA ARG A 126 16.41 3.60 14.04
C ARG A 126 16.44 4.40 12.74
N HIS A 127 16.63 5.71 12.82
CA HIS A 127 16.88 6.55 11.64
C HIS A 127 18.37 6.92 11.52
N PRO A 128 19.02 6.64 10.36
CA PRO A 128 18.48 6.04 9.14
C PRO A 128 18.53 4.50 9.08
N TRP A 129 19.13 3.85 10.08
CA TRP A 129 19.60 2.45 9.97
C TRP A 129 18.58 1.37 10.33
N LYS A 130 17.35 1.43 9.78
CA LYS A 130 16.24 0.49 10.08
C LYS A 130 16.69 -0.97 10.17
N LYS A 131 17.28 -1.48 9.09
CA LYS A 131 17.61 -2.91 8.96
C LYS A 131 18.59 -3.37 10.04
N ARG A 132 19.58 -2.54 10.37
CA ARG A 132 20.56 -2.84 11.43
C ARG A 132 19.92 -2.75 12.81
N PHE A 133 19.09 -1.73 13.02
CA PHE A 133 18.32 -1.57 14.26
C PHE A 133 17.48 -2.81 14.54
N GLU A 134 16.72 -3.28 13.54
CA GLU A 134 15.84 -4.44 13.70
C GLU A 134 16.60 -5.76 13.87
N ALA A 135 17.76 -5.89 13.20
CA ALA A 135 18.62 -7.07 13.37
C ALA A 135 19.19 -7.18 14.79
N GLU A 136 19.49 -6.05 15.44
CA GLU A 136 20.11 -6.02 16.77
C GLU A 136 19.07 -6.05 17.91
N TYR A 137 17.98 -5.28 17.78
CA TYR A 137 17.04 -5.05 18.89
C TYR A 137 15.68 -5.74 18.72
N GLY A 138 15.47 -6.42 17.59
CA GLY A 138 14.16 -6.89 17.16
C GLY A 138 13.40 -5.84 16.36
N THR A 139 12.36 -6.30 15.67
CA THR A 139 11.51 -5.50 14.80
C THR A 139 10.75 -4.42 15.58
N GLU A 140 10.36 -3.34 14.90
CA GLU A 140 9.49 -2.31 15.50
C GLU A 140 8.20 -2.89 16.07
N TYR A 141 7.67 -3.95 15.45
CA TYR A 141 6.47 -4.66 15.89
C TYR A 141 6.69 -5.44 17.18
N GLU A 142 7.80 -6.16 17.31
CA GLU A 142 8.12 -6.90 18.55
C GLU A 142 8.30 -5.95 19.73
N LEU A 143 8.98 -4.82 19.51
CA LEU A 143 9.12 -3.77 20.52
C LEU A 143 7.78 -3.15 20.92
N HIS A 144 6.87 -2.97 19.95
CA HIS A 144 5.51 -2.50 20.21
C HIS A 144 4.69 -3.52 21.00
N SER A 145 4.72 -4.79 20.60
CA SER A 145 4.06 -5.88 21.32
C SER A 145 4.53 -5.97 22.78
N TYR A 146 5.83 -5.81 23.02
CA TYR A 146 6.36 -5.75 24.38
C TYR A 146 5.72 -4.62 25.19
N LEU A 147 5.63 -3.39 24.64
CA LEU A 147 5.00 -2.26 25.32
C LEU A 147 3.51 -2.48 25.58
N VAL A 148 2.80 -3.10 24.66
CA VAL A 148 1.38 -3.46 24.83
C VAL A 148 1.21 -4.41 26.01
N GLU A 149 2.05 -5.44 26.11
CA GLU A 149 2.02 -6.36 27.26
C GLU A 149 2.39 -5.66 28.56
N GLN A 150 3.39 -4.76 28.55
CA GLN A 150 3.71 -3.96 29.74
C GLN A 150 2.52 -3.09 30.18
N ARG A 151 1.79 -2.48 29.24
CA ARG A 151 0.59 -1.70 29.57
C ARG A 151 -0.48 -2.57 30.23
N LYS A 152 -0.78 -3.74 29.65
CA LYS A 152 -1.75 -4.70 30.23
C LYS A 152 -1.38 -5.12 31.64
N LEU A 153 -0.10 -5.39 31.89
CA LEU A 153 0.39 -5.76 33.22
C LEU A 153 0.22 -4.65 34.25
N LEU A 154 0.38 -3.38 33.84
CA LEU A 154 0.17 -2.23 34.73
C LEU A 154 -1.32 -2.03 35.03
N ASP A 155 -2.18 -2.13 34.01
CA ASP A 155 -3.63 -2.00 34.17
C ASP A 155 -4.21 -3.13 35.06
N GLY A 156 -3.59 -4.32 35.05
CA GLY A 156 -3.98 -5.45 35.91
C GLY A 156 -3.53 -5.35 37.36
N LYS A 157 -2.44 -4.61 37.65
CA LYS A 157 -1.93 -4.40 39.02
C LYS A 157 -2.64 -3.27 39.78
N GLY A 158 -3.41 -2.46 39.07
CA GLY A 158 -4.19 -1.35 39.63
C GLY A 158 -5.62 -1.73 40.06
N LYS A 159 -5.96 -3.02 40.04
CA LYS A 159 -7.21 -3.59 40.57
C LYS A 159 -6.92 -4.35 41.84
#